data_AF-A0A978TV07-F1
#
_entry.id   AF-A0A978TV07-F1
#
_cell.length_a   1.000
_cell.length_b   1.000
_cell.length_c   1.000
_cell.angle_alpha   90.00
_cell.angle_beta   90.00
_cell.angle_gamma   90.00
#
_symmetry.space_group_name_H-M   'P 1'
#
loop_
_entity.id
_entity.type
_entity.pdbx_description
1 polymer ?
#
loop_
_entity_poly.entity_id
_entity_poly.type
_entity_poly.pdbx_seq_one_letter_code
_entity_poly.pdbx_strand_id
1 'polypeptide(L)'
;MEARSLSQLVTDARQQIQGGSPVRNSKGQIEIIPRDDSPPKNSNSFPALQKLYRILIEPIAEFLPQEPGSLVVFIPQGDLFLVPFAALQDDTDTYLIDRYAIATAPSIQVLDLLHQRRQTITGRATDILIVGNPTPPVVATAPDAEPQPFPPLPGAELEAIAIAQLFSTEALTGDQATKAAILDRMPDAGILHFATYNSSVWTGELPGAIVLASIDAAPSLLTIDDIQALNLNAELAILSFDDTALGQITGDGVIGLPRAFMAAGVPTVIAALWSVNDISAADLMLEFYHQLQQNSNPAQALRQA
;
A
#
# COMPACT_ATOMS: atom_id res chain seq x y z
N MET A 1 -16.38 32.63 -2.18
CA MET A 1 -15.68 31.39 -1.83
C MET A 1 -16.61 30.25 -2.19
N GLU A 2 -16.34 29.55 -3.30
CA GLU A 2 -17.13 28.37 -3.66
C GLU A 2 -16.97 27.30 -2.58
N ALA A 3 -18.07 26.68 -2.19
CA ALA A 3 -18.06 25.57 -1.25
C ALA A 3 -17.33 24.39 -1.91
N ARG A 4 -16.07 24.15 -1.52
CA ARG A 4 -15.36 22.93 -1.93
C ARG A 4 -16.07 21.72 -1.35
N SER A 5 -16.40 20.75 -2.19
CA SER A 5 -16.92 19.46 -1.73
C SER A 5 -15.85 18.70 -0.94
N LEU A 6 -16.27 17.78 -0.07
CA LEU A 6 -15.36 16.88 0.65
C LEU A 6 -14.48 16.09 -0.33
N SER A 7 -15.07 15.61 -1.44
CA SER A 7 -14.37 14.91 -2.52
C SER A 7 -13.18 15.71 -3.08
N GLN A 8 -13.40 16.99 -3.37
CA GLN A 8 -12.34 17.87 -3.87
C GLN A 8 -11.26 18.06 -2.82
N LEU A 9 -11.62 18.21 -1.54
CA LEU A 9 -10.66 18.38 -0.47
C LEU A 9 -9.79 17.13 -0.27
N VAL A 10 -10.37 15.93 -0.39
CA VAL A 10 -9.61 14.67 -0.35
C VAL A 10 -8.65 14.56 -1.53
N THR A 11 -9.09 14.98 -2.71
CA THR A 11 -8.24 15.02 -3.91
C THR A 11 -7.07 15.98 -3.75
N ASP A 12 -7.35 17.22 -3.31
CA ASP A 12 -6.33 18.25 -3.05
C ASP A 12 -5.30 17.75 -2.01
N ALA A 13 -5.76 17.07 -0.95
CA ALA A 13 -4.91 16.51 0.10
C ALA A 13 -3.96 15.42 -0.43
N ARG A 14 -4.44 14.51 -1.28
CA ARG A 14 -3.60 13.49 -1.92
C ARG A 14 -2.55 14.13 -2.84
N GLN A 15 -2.96 15.09 -3.67
CA GLN A 15 -2.06 15.78 -4.59
C GLN A 15 -0.95 16.56 -3.86
N GLN A 16 -1.24 17.08 -2.66
CA GLN A 16 -0.26 17.83 -1.86
C GLN A 16 0.93 16.98 -1.39
N ILE A 17 0.72 15.68 -1.17
CA ILE A 17 1.75 14.75 -0.69
C ILE A 17 2.27 13.80 -1.78
N GLN A 18 1.60 13.76 -2.93
CA GLN A 18 2.00 12.92 -4.05
C GLN A 18 3.37 13.33 -4.59
N GLY A 19 4.27 12.36 -4.72
CA GLY A 19 5.62 12.55 -5.26
C GLY A 19 6.66 13.10 -4.28
N GLY A 20 6.31 13.39 -3.03
CA GLY A 20 7.29 13.68 -1.99
C GLY A 20 7.90 12.42 -1.39
N SER A 21 9.18 12.46 -1.02
CA SER A 21 9.84 11.38 -0.27
C SER A 21 9.72 11.64 1.23
N PRO A 22 9.11 10.73 2.01
CA PRO A 22 9.09 10.85 3.46
C PRO A 22 10.50 10.58 4.01
N VAL A 23 10.95 11.39 4.95
CA VAL A 23 12.23 11.25 5.66
C VAL A 23 11.99 11.50 7.15
N ARG A 24 12.61 10.72 8.03
CA ARG A 24 12.61 11.01 9.47
C ARG A 24 13.71 12.00 9.82
N ASN A 25 13.33 13.08 10.51
CA ASN A 25 14.31 14.02 11.03
C ASN A 25 14.99 13.47 12.30
N SER A 26 15.99 14.19 12.81
CA SER A 26 16.76 13.80 14.00
C SER A 26 15.94 13.70 15.30
N LYS A 27 14.69 14.16 15.29
CA LYS A 27 13.74 14.03 16.40
C LYS A 27 12.76 12.85 16.23
N GLY A 28 12.92 12.06 15.16
CA GLY A 28 12.07 10.93 14.83
C GLY A 28 10.73 11.30 14.19
N GLN A 29 10.53 12.56 13.79
CA GLN A 29 9.30 13.04 13.13
C GLN A 29 9.41 12.89 11.61
N ILE A 30 8.30 12.58 10.94
CA ILE A 30 8.25 12.48 9.47
C ILE A 30 8.27 13.89 8.85
N GLU A 31 9.06 14.07 7.80
CA GLU A 31 9.10 15.25 6.92
C GLU A 31 8.94 14.78 5.47
N ILE A 32 8.19 15.52 4.64
CA ILE A 32 8.00 15.17 3.22
C ILE A 32 8.88 16.10 2.38
N ILE A 33 9.88 15.54 1.70
CA ILE A 33 10.75 16.30 0.79
C ILE A 33 10.14 16.24 -0.62
N PRO A 34 9.79 17.38 -1.25
CA PRO A 34 9.27 17.41 -2.62
C PRO A 34 10.29 16.86 -3.64
N ARG A 35 9.79 16.27 -4.74
CA ARG A 35 10.61 15.65 -5.82
C ARG A 35 11.45 16.62 -6.64
N ASP A 36 11.17 17.92 -6.58
CA ASP A 36 11.78 18.93 -7.45
C ASP A 36 12.88 19.66 -6.67
N ASP A 37 14.01 19.98 -7.30
CA ASP A 37 15.15 20.77 -6.76
C ASP A 37 14.77 22.20 -6.32
N SER A 38 13.47 22.48 -6.26
CA SER A 38 12.90 23.63 -5.57
C SER A 38 13.39 23.63 -4.12
N PRO A 39 13.89 24.77 -3.60
CA PRO A 39 14.29 24.86 -2.20
C PRO A 39 13.14 24.36 -1.32
N PRO A 40 13.43 23.60 -0.25
CA PRO A 40 12.39 23.07 0.62
C PRO A 40 11.47 24.23 0.99
N LYS A 41 10.17 24.12 0.64
CA LYS A 41 9.20 25.07 1.15
C LYS A 41 9.30 24.94 2.67
N ASN A 42 9.74 26.01 3.32
CA ASN A 42 9.92 26.10 4.78
C ASN A 42 8.62 25.91 5.59
N SER A 43 7.59 25.30 5.03
CA SER A 43 6.41 24.86 5.74
C SER A 43 6.20 23.38 5.49
N ASN A 44 6.40 22.58 6.53
CA ASN A 44 5.88 21.20 6.62
C ASN A 44 4.34 21.17 6.70
N SER A 45 3.69 22.32 6.49
CA SER A 45 2.26 22.54 6.61
C SER A 45 1.55 22.29 5.29
N PHE A 46 0.60 21.36 5.30
CA PHE A 46 -0.26 21.00 4.17
C PHE A 46 -1.70 21.42 4.46
N PRO A 47 -2.17 22.58 3.94
CA PRO A 47 -3.46 23.14 4.33
C PRO A 47 -4.66 22.23 4.07
N ALA A 48 -4.60 21.35 3.06
CA ALA A 48 -5.70 20.42 2.80
C ALA A 48 -5.73 19.28 3.83
N LEU A 49 -4.55 18.78 4.24
CA LEU A 49 -4.42 17.78 5.32
C LEU A 49 -4.90 18.35 6.66
N GLN A 50 -4.49 19.57 7.00
CA GLN A 50 -4.96 20.26 8.21
C GLN A 50 -6.47 20.47 8.21
N LYS A 51 -7.04 20.88 7.07
CA LYS A 51 -8.48 21.07 6.96
C LYS A 51 -9.24 19.76 7.11
N LEU A 52 -8.74 18.65 6.55
CA LEU A 52 -9.32 17.32 6.77
C LEU A 52 -9.19 16.88 8.23
N TYR A 53 -8.06 17.13 8.89
CA TYR A 53 -7.89 16.85 10.31
C TYR A 53 -8.94 17.55 11.17
N ARG A 54 -9.16 18.86 10.95
CA ARG A 54 -10.17 19.64 11.68
C ARG A 54 -11.61 19.14 11.47
N ILE A 55 -11.89 18.60 10.29
CA ILE A 55 -13.22 18.07 9.97
C ILE A 55 -13.41 16.65 10.53
N LEU A 56 -12.40 15.80 10.46
CA LEU A 56 -12.52 14.36 10.68
C LEU A 56 -11.97 13.88 12.03
N ILE A 57 -10.94 14.53 12.56
CA ILE A 57 -10.20 14.08 13.74
C ILE A 57 -10.47 14.96 14.96
N GLU A 58 -10.38 16.28 14.81
CA GLU A 58 -10.60 17.22 15.91
C GLU A 58 -11.93 17.01 16.66
N PRO A 59 -13.07 16.76 15.99
CA PRO A 59 -14.35 16.54 16.69
C PRO A 59 -14.41 15.26 17.53
N ILE A 60 -13.49 14.33 17.30
CA ILE A 60 -13.43 13.04 18.01
C ILE A 60 -12.16 12.90 18.85
N ALA A 61 -11.34 13.94 18.96
CA ALA A 61 -10.01 13.86 19.57
C ALA A 61 -10.05 13.39 21.03
N GLU A 62 -11.10 13.75 21.77
CA GLU A 62 -11.28 13.31 23.17
C GLU A 62 -11.59 11.81 23.32
N PHE A 63 -12.10 11.17 22.27
CA PHE A 63 -12.40 9.74 22.25
C PHE A 63 -11.23 8.89 21.75
N LEU A 64 -10.18 9.52 21.21
CA LEU A 64 -9.00 8.79 20.76
C LEU A 64 -8.18 8.28 21.96
N PRO A 65 -7.48 7.14 21.80
CA PRO A 65 -6.64 6.59 22.86
C PRO A 65 -5.58 7.59 23.31
N GLN A 66 -5.23 7.57 24.60
CA GLN A 66 -4.19 8.46 25.14
C GLN A 66 -2.79 7.85 25.07
N GLU A 67 -2.69 6.52 24.93
CA GLU A 67 -1.41 5.82 24.84
C GLU A 67 -0.79 6.00 23.43
N PRO A 68 0.42 6.59 23.32
CA PRO A 68 1.09 6.76 22.04
C PRO A 68 1.29 5.43 21.33
N GLY A 69 1.07 5.43 20.02
CA GLY A 69 1.14 4.25 19.18
C GLY A 69 -0.13 3.41 19.18
N SER A 70 -1.16 3.68 20.00
CA SER A 70 -2.41 2.91 19.96
C SER A 70 -2.99 2.77 18.54
N LEU A 71 -3.56 1.61 18.23
CA LEU A 71 -4.19 1.35 16.94
C LEU A 71 -5.53 2.07 16.85
N VAL A 72 -5.70 2.88 15.81
CA VAL A 72 -6.96 3.51 15.43
C VAL A 72 -7.39 2.94 14.07
N VAL A 73 -8.57 2.31 14.04
CA VAL A 73 -9.14 1.73 12.81
C VAL A 73 -10.25 2.65 12.30
N PHE A 74 -10.08 3.17 11.08
CA PHE A 74 -11.11 3.95 10.41
C PHE A 74 -12.02 3.05 9.59
N ILE A 75 -13.33 3.28 9.69
CA ILE A 75 -14.34 2.65 8.83
C ILE A 75 -14.96 3.75 7.96
N PRO A 76 -14.32 4.09 6.82
CA PRO A 76 -14.76 5.19 5.97
C PRO A 76 -15.97 4.80 5.10
N GLN A 77 -16.60 5.81 4.49
CA GLN A 77 -17.66 5.63 3.50
C GLN A 77 -17.44 6.58 2.31
N GLY A 78 -17.67 6.09 1.09
CA GLY A 78 -17.52 6.89 -0.13
C GLY A 78 -16.09 7.42 -0.30
N ASP A 79 -15.94 8.70 -0.64
CA ASP A 79 -14.63 9.32 -0.88
C ASP A 79 -13.70 9.33 0.35
N LEU A 80 -14.23 9.06 1.55
CA LEU A 80 -13.39 8.93 2.75
C LEU A 80 -12.41 7.74 2.66
N PHE A 81 -12.66 6.75 1.79
CA PHE A 81 -11.69 5.68 1.52
C PHE A 81 -10.38 6.22 0.90
N LEU A 82 -10.41 7.40 0.31
CA LEU A 82 -9.26 8.04 -0.31
C LEU A 82 -8.54 9.01 0.64
N VAL A 83 -9.03 9.19 1.87
CA VAL A 83 -8.38 10.07 2.85
C VAL A 83 -7.05 9.44 3.30
N PRO A 84 -5.92 10.17 3.18
CA PRO A 84 -4.65 9.70 3.70
C PRO A 84 -4.60 9.90 5.22
N PHE A 85 -5.37 9.12 5.99
CA PHE A 85 -5.55 9.31 7.44
C PHE A 85 -4.21 9.44 8.19
N ALA A 86 -3.23 8.60 7.83
CA ALA A 86 -1.88 8.65 8.38
C ALA A 86 -1.18 10.01 8.21
N ALA A 87 -1.42 10.69 7.10
CA ALA A 87 -0.79 11.97 6.74
C ALA A 87 -1.63 13.19 7.16
N LEU A 88 -2.77 13.02 7.82
CA LEU A 88 -3.53 14.16 8.36
C LEU A 88 -2.68 14.90 9.41
N GLN A 89 -2.72 16.22 9.38
CA GLN A 89 -1.90 17.07 10.25
C GLN A 89 -2.77 17.89 11.20
N ASP A 90 -2.36 17.98 12.46
CA ASP A 90 -2.96 18.96 13.37
C ASP A 90 -2.44 20.39 13.10
N ASP A 91 -2.94 21.35 13.90
CA ASP A 91 -2.55 22.77 13.80
C ASP A 91 -1.08 23.03 14.19
N THR A 92 -0.36 22.01 14.67
CA THR A 92 1.07 22.05 14.99
C THR A 92 1.93 21.35 13.93
N ASP A 93 1.34 21.03 12.76
CA ASP A 93 1.96 20.27 11.68
C ASP A 93 2.39 18.84 12.07
N THR A 94 1.85 18.29 13.16
CA THR A 94 2.13 16.90 13.58
C THR A 94 1.23 15.93 12.82
N TYR A 95 1.82 14.89 12.22
CA TYR A 95 1.05 13.87 11.50
C TYR A 95 0.30 12.93 12.45
N LEU A 96 -0.86 12.45 12.01
CA LEU A 96 -1.66 11.52 12.80
C LEU A 96 -0.92 10.19 13.07
N ILE A 97 -0.13 9.71 12.09
CA ILE A 97 0.69 8.50 12.23
C ILE A 97 1.79 8.64 13.29
N ASP A 98 2.26 9.86 13.58
CA ASP A 98 3.24 10.08 14.66
C ASP A 98 2.64 9.73 16.02
N ARG A 99 1.32 9.83 16.19
CA ARG A 99 0.61 9.55 17.44
C ARG A 99 0.00 8.15 17.50
N TYR A 100 -0.53 7.64 16.40
CA TYR A 100 -1.31 6.40 16.37
C TYR A 100 -0.84 5.47 15.27
N ALA A 101 -0.91 4.16 15.51
CA ALA A 101 -0.91 3.22 14.40
C ALA A 101 -2.27 3.32 13.68
N ILE A 102 -2.26 3.36 12.36
CA ILE A 102 -3.46 3.62 11.56
C ILE A 102 -3.79 2.41 10.71
N ALA A 103 -5.06 2.01 10.72
CA ALA A 103 -5.60 1.03 9.79
C ALA A 103 -6.96 1.47 9.26
N THR A 104 -7.39 0.88 8.15
CA THR A 104 -8.74 1.05 7.61
C THR A 104 -9.43 -0.30 7.48
N ALA A 105 -10.74 -0.32 7.65
CA ALA A 105 -11.57 -1.49 7.39
C ALA A 105 -12.82 -1.05 6.60
N PRO A 106 -13.31 -1.87 5.66
CA PRO A 106 -14.48 -1.47 4.85
C PRO A 106 -15.78 -1.46 5.66
N SER A 107 -15.88 -2.30 6.69
CA SER A 107 -17.00 -2.32 7.64
C SER A 107 -16.58 -2.99 8.95
N ILE A 108 -17.39 -2.79 10.00
CA ILE A 108 -17.14 -3.44 11.29
C ILE A 108 -17.34 -4.96 11.23
N GLN A 109 -18.25 -5.43 10.36
CA GLN A 109 -18.48 -6.86 10.15
C GLN A 109 -17.29 -7.51 9.43
N VAL A 110 -16.71 -6.84 8.44
CA VAL A 110 -15.49 -7.33 7.79
C VAL A 110 -14.33 -7.32 8.77
N LEU A 111 -14.20 -6.29 9.60
CA LEU A 111 -13.16 -6.24 10.63
C LEU A 111 -13.25 -7.42 11.61
N ASP A 112 -14.46 -7.73 12.10
CA ASP A 112 -14.69 -8.88 12.99
C ASP A 112 -14.40 -10.21 12.29
N LEU A 113 -14.85 -10.38 11.04
CA LEU A 113 -14.59 -11.58 10.24
C LEU A 113 -13.08 -11.80 10.05
N LEU A 114 -12.32 -10.77 9.70
CA LEU A 114 -10.87 -10.87 9.50
C LEU A 114 -10.13 -11.09 10.84
N HIS A 115 -10.66 -10.54 11.94
CA HIS A 115 -10.13 -10.80 13.28
C HIS A 115 -10.30 -12.27 13.67
N GLN A 116 -11.47 -12.86 13.44
CA GLN A 116 -11.74 -14.28 13.66
C GLN A 116 -10.87 -15.14 12.74
N ARG A 117 -10.74 -14.76 11.45
CA ARG A 117 -9.89 -15.47 10.49
C ARG A 117 -8.45 -15.53 10.97
N ARG A 118 -7.88 -14.42 11.46
CA ARG A 118 -6.51 -14.36 11.99
C ARG A 118 -6.24 -15.40 13.08
N GLN A 119 -7.23 -15.70 13.92
CA GLN A 119 -7.10 -16.70 14.99
C GLN A 119 -7.06 -18.16 14.47
N THR A 120 -7.48 -18.38 13.22
CA THR A 120 -7.52 -19.71 12.58
C THR A 120 -6.37 -19.94 11.60
N ILE A 121 -5.56 -18.92 11.31
CA ILE A 121 -4.45 -19.03 10.36
C ILE A 121 -3.36 -19.93 10.94
N THR A 122 -2.96 -20.91 10.14
CA THR A 122 -1.90 -21.87 10.49
C THR A 122 -0.60 -21.62 9.73
N GLY A 123 -0.61 -20.70 8.76
CA GLY A 123 0.59 -20.28 8.03
C GLY A 123 1.63 -19.70 8.99
N ARG A 124 2.92 -20.02 8.78
CA ARG A 124 3.98 -19.44 9.59
C ARG A 124 4.44 -18.12 8.96
N ALA A 125 4.57 -17.08 9.77
CA ALA A 125 5.12 -15.78 9.34
C ALA A 125 6.53 -15.89 8.70
N THR A 126 7.24 -17.00 8.91
CA THR A 126 8.54 -17.30 8.30
C THR A 126 8.45 -17.70 6.83
N ASP A 127 7.29 -18.18 6.39
CA ASP A 127 7.10 -18.69 5.03
C ASP A 127 6.62 -17.54 4.14
N ILE A 128 7.57 -16.81 3.55
CA ILE A 128 7.28 -15.63 2.74
C ILE A 128 7.43 -15.91 1.24
N LEU A 129 6.46 -15.45 0.45
CA LEU A 129 6.56 -15.32 -0.99
C LEU A 129 6.87 -13.87 -1.35
N ILE A 130 7.99 -13.66 -2.05
CA ILE A 130 8.47 -12.33 -2.43
C ILE A 130 8.57 -12.29 -3.95
N VAL A 131 7.93 -11.30 -4.55
CA VAL A 131 7.96 -11.05 -6.00
C VAL A 131 8.42 -9.61 -6.22
N GLY A 132 9.45 -9.41 -7.02
CA GLY A 132 10.02 -8.09 -7.30
C GLY A 132 10.47 -7.94 -8.74
N ASN A 133 10.21 -6.79 -9.37
CA ASN A 133 10.70 -6.45 -10.71
C ASN A 133 10.60 -7.61 -11.73
N PRO A 134 9.38 -8.10 -12.03
CA PRO A 134 9.19 -9.12 -13.06
C PRO A 134 9.65 -8.60 -14.42
N THR A 135 10.00 -9.51 -15.35
CA THR A 135 10.36 -9.10 -16.72
C THR A 135 9.20 -8.31 -17.34
N PRO A 136 9.44 -7.03 -17.71
CA PRO A 136 8.37 -6.13 -18.12
C PRO A 136 7.73 -6.61 -19.43
N PRO A 137 6.43 -6.36 -19.61
CA PRO A 137 5.75 -6.68 -20.87
C PRO A 137 6.10 -5.66 -21.96
N VAL A 138 5.82 -6.01 -23.21
CA VAL A 138 5.82 -5.06 -24.34
C VAL A 138 4.38 -4.60 -24.56
N VAL A 139 4.10 -3.33 -24.28
CA VAL A 139 2.74 -2.78 -24.31
C VAL A 139 2.70 -1.42 -25.00
N ALA A 140 1.56 -1.12 -25.63
CA ALA A 140 1.26 0.23 -26.10
C ALA A 140 0.54 1.00 -24.98
N THR A 141 1.00 2.20 -24.68
CA THR A 141 0.42 3.06 -23.62
C THR A 141 -0.59 4.07 -24.15
N ALA A 142 -0.79 4.11 -25.48
CA ALA A 142 -1.81 4.90 -26.15
C ALA A 142 -2.31 4.18 -27.42
N PRO A 143 -3.53 4.45 -27.91
CA PRO A 143 -4.11 3.77 -29.06
C PRO A 143 -3.26 3.80 -30.33
N ASP A 144 -2.49 4.88 -30.54
CA ASP A 144 -1.64 5.07 -31.72
C ASP A 144 -0.13 4.92 -31.41
N ALA A 145 0.22 4.44 -30.20
CA ALA A 145 1.61 4.22 -29.82
C ALA A 145 2.09 2.82 -30.22
N GLU A 146 3.30 2.74 -30.75
CA GLU A 146 3.97 1.46 -30.96
C GLU A 146 4.21 0.75 -29.62
N PRO A 147 3.94 -0.57 -29.51
CA PRO A 147 4.27 -1.33 -28.31
C PRO A 147 5.76 -1.27 -28.00
N GLN A 148 6.11 -0.92 -26.77
CA GLN A 148 7.49 -0.86 -26.30
C GLN A 148 7.64 -1.63 -24.99
N PRO A 149 8.84 -2.17 -24.70
CA PRO A 149 9.13 -2.73 -23.39
C PRO A 149 8.85 -1.69 -22.31
N PHE A 150 8.09 -2.08 -21.30
CA PHE A 150 7.82 -1.20 -20.16
C PHE A 150 9.11 -0.96 -19.35
N PRO A 151 9.32 0.23 -18.75
CA PRO A 151 10.55 0.51 -18.01
C PRO A 151 10.74 -0.42 -16.80
N PRO A 152 11.94 -0.95 -16.53
CA PRO A 152 12.21 -1.80 -15.37
C PRO A 152 12.09 -1.04 -14.05
N LEU A 153 11.89 -1.76 -12.94
CA LEU A 153 11.82 -1.24 -11.56
C LEU A 153 13.02 -1.71 -10.73
N PRO A 154 14.20 -1.10 -10.90
CA PRO A 154 15.39 -1.51 -10.15
C PRO A 154 15.21 -1.36 -8.63
N GLY A 155 14.45 -0.37 -8.14
CA GLY A 155 14.14 -0.24 -6.71
C GLY A 155 13.34 -1.42 -6.18
N ALA A 156 12.35 -1.91 -6.94
CA ALA A 156 11.56 -3.09 -6.58
C ALA A 156 12.38 -4.39 -6.58
N GLU A 157 13.38 -4.50 -7.46
CA GLU A 157 14.32 -5.63 -7.43
C GLU A 157 15.18 -5.61 -6.16
N LEU A 158 15.73 -4.44 -5.83
CA LEU A 158 16.51 -4.23 -4.62
C LEU A 158 15.69 -4.51 -3.35
N GLU A 159 14.45 -4.03 -3.30
CA GLU A 159 13.48 -4.29 -2.23
C GLU A 159 13.29 -5.79 -2.02
N ALA A 160 12.92 -6.51 -3.09
CA ALA A 160 12.65 -7.93 -3.02
C ALA A 160 13.88 -8.76 -2.61
N ILE A 161 15.06 -8.44 -3.16
CA ILE A 161 16.30 -9.14 -2.81
C ILE A 161 16.68 -8.88 -1.35
N ALA A 162 16.57 -7.63 -0.87
CA ALA A 162 16.92 -7.29 0.50
C ALA A 162 15.99 -7.98 1.51
N ILE A 163 14.67 -8.00 1.25
CA ILE A 163 13.72 -8.72 2.09
C ILE A 163 13.99 -10.22 2.05
N ALA A 164 14.29 -10.79 0.89
CA ALA A 164 14.60 -12.23 0.78
C ALA A 164 15.81 -12.63 1.64
N GLN A 165 16.82 -11.77 1.73
CA GLN A 165 17.97 -11.98 2.63
C GLN A 165 17.56 -12.00 4.11
N LEU A 166 16.65 -11.11 4.55
CA LEU A 166 16.16 -11.09 5.93
C LEU A 166 15.47 -12.38 6.36
N PHE A 167 14.82 -13.07 5.41
CA PHE A 167 14.11 -14.32 5.65
C PHE A 167 14.90 -15.57 5.23
N SER A 168 16.14 -15.41 4.75
CA SER A 168 16.96 -16.52 4.21
C SER A 168 16.21 -17.34 3.14
N THR A 169 15.51 -16.65 2.25
CA THR A 169 14.73 -17.23 1.15
C THR A 169 15.13 -16.63 -0.20
N GLU A 170 14.48 -17.06 -1.27
CA GLU A 170 14.67 -16.53 -2.63
C GLU A 170 13.45 -15.72 -3.07
N ALA A 171 13.72 -14.52 -3.60
CA ALA A 171 12.73 -13.71 -4.31
C ALA A 171 12.53 -14.23 -5.73
N LEU A 172 11.30 -14.14 -6.23
CA LEU A 172 10.99 -14.32 -7.65
C LEU A 172 11.14 -12.97 -8.37
N THR A 173 12.17 -12.86 -9.21
CA THR A 173 12.45 -11.65 -10.01
C THR A 173 12.62 -11.98 -11.49
N GLY A 174 12.55 -10.98 -12.36
CA GLY A 174 12.72 -11.13 -13.81
C GLY A 174 11.82 -12.23 -14.38
N ASP A 175 12.40 -13.17 -15.13
CA ASP A 175 11.67 -14.27 -15.77
C ASP A 175 11.17 -15.33 -14.80
N GLN A 176 11.64 -15.35 -13.54
CA GLN A 176 11.21 -16.32 -12.53
C GLN A 176 9.86 -15.95 -11.89
N ALA A 177 9.46 -14.68 -11.97
CA ALA A 177 8.20 -14.15 -11.43
C ALA A 177 6.97 -14.54 -12.26
N THR A 178 6.87 -15.81 -12.66
CA THR A 178 5.79 -16.33 -13.50
C THR A 178 4.50 -16.54 -12.70
N LYS A 179 3.36 -16.45 -13.38
CA LYS A 179 2.04 -16.75 -12.78
C LYS A 179 1.97 -18.15 -12.19
N ALA A 180 2.53 -19.15 -12.87
CA ALA A 180 2.55 -20.52 -12.39
C ALA A 180 3.35 -20.66 -11.09
N ALA A 181 4.58 -20.12 -11.03
CA ALA A 181 5.43 -20.19 -9.84
C ALA A 181 4.81 -19.47 -8.63
N ILE A 182 4.12 -18.36 -8.88
CA ILE A 182 3.44 -17.59 -7.83
C ILE A 182 2.21 -18.34 -7.32
N LEU A 183 1.32 -18.80 -8.20
CA LEU A 183 0.10 -19.51 -7.82
C LEU A 183 0.40 -20.82 -7.08
N ASP A 184 1.51 -21.49 -7.39
CA ASP A 184 1.96 -22.70 -6.69
C ASP A 184 2.37 -22.42 -5.23
N ARG A 185 3.00 -21.26 -4.97
CA ARG A 185 3.54 -20.89 -3.65
C ARG A 185 2.57 -20.11 -2.76
N MET A 186 1.62 -19.39 -3.35
CA MET A 186 0.70 -18.51 -2.60
C MET A 186 -0.10 -19.21 -1.49
N PRO A 187 -0.66 -20.42 -1.67
CA PRO A 187 -1.47 -21.08 -0.63
C PRO A 187 -0.71 -21.42 0.66
N ASP A 188 0.59 -21.67 0.53
CA ASP A 188 1.47 -22.12 1.62
C ASP A 188 2.22 -20.97 2.31
N ALA A 189 2.25 -19.77 1.70
CA ALA A 189 2.92 -18.62 2.27
C ALA A 189 2.12 -17.99 3.42
N GLY A 190 2.81 -17.70 4.53
CA GLY A 190 2.32 -16.87 5.63
C GLY A 190 2.35 -15.38 5.31
N ILE A 191 3.30 -14.92 4.49
CA ILE A 191 3.39 -13.52 4.04
C ILE A 191 3.52 -13.49 2.52
N LEU A 192 2.76 -12.61 1.87
CA LEU A 192 2.82 -12.34 0.44
C LEU A 192 3.33 -10.92 0.21
N HIS A 193 4.40 -10.76 -0.57
CA HIS A 193 4.98 -9.47 -0.87
C HIS A 193 5.17 -9.30 -2.37
N PHE A 194 4.55 -8.25 -2.93
CA PHE A 194 4.60 -7.92 -4.34
C PHE A 194 5.14 -6.49 -4.52
N ALA A 195 6.31 -6.35 -5.14
CA ALA A 195 6.90 -5.10 -5.59
C ALA A 195 6.97 -5.13 -7.13
N THR A 196 5.87 -4.76 -7.79
CA THR A 196 5.68 -4.96 -9.24
C THR A 196 4.99 -3.75 -9.89
N TYR A 197 4.22 -3.95 -10.96
CA TYR A 197 3.38 -2.92 -11.55
C TYR A 197 1.91 -3.23 -11.32
N ASN A 198 1.08 -2.18 -11.36
CA ASN A 198 -0.34 -2.31 -11.61
C ASN A 198 -0.59 -2.20 -13.12
N SER A 199 -1.39 -3.11 -13.70
CA SER A 199 -1.78 -3.03 -15.11
C SER A 199 -2.53 -1.75 -15.47
N SER A 200 -3.06 -1.02 -14.48
CA SER A 200 -3.66 0.31 -14.67
C SER A 200 -2.71 1.31 -15.33
N VAL A 201 -1.39 1.12 -15.21
CA VAL A 201 -0.38 2.05 -15.73
C VAL A 201 -0.40 2.18 -17.27
N TRP A 202 -0.86 1.15 -17.99
CA TRP A 202 -1.04 1.22 -19.45
C TRP A 202 -2.49 1.04 -19.90
N THR A 203 -3.36 0.42 -19.09
CA THR A 203 -4.79 0.30 -19.41
C THR A 203 -5.59 1.55 -19.06
N GLY A 204 -5.13 2.34 -18.09
CA GLY A 204 -5.90 3.44 -17.51
C GLY A 204 -7.07 2.99 -16.63
N GLU A 205 -7.21 1.67 -16.39
CA GLU A 205 -8.37 1.10 -15.70
C GLU A 205 -7.98 0.59 -14.30
N LEU A 206 -8.74 1.03 -13.30
CA LEU A 206 -8.68 0.52 -11.93
C LEU A 206 -9.80 -0.49 -11.69
N PRO A 207 -9.60 -1.49 -10.82
CA PRO A 207 -8.46 -1.66 -9.90
C PRO A 207 -7.19 -2.25 -10.54
N GLY A 208 -7.26 -2.66 -11.81
CA GLY A 208 -6.17 -3.30 -12.53
C GLY A 208 -5.83 -4.69 -11.97
N ALA A 209 -4.60 -5.14 -12.22
CA ALA A 209 -4.09 -6.46 -11.86
C ALA A 209 -2.60 -6.39 -11.52
N ILE A 210 -2.11 -7.37 -10.77
CA ILE A 210 -0.67 -7.50 -10.46
C ILE A 210 0.02 -8.01 -11.72
N VAL A 211 1.03 -7.27 -12.16
CA VAL A 211 1.80 -7.60 -13.36
C VAL A 211 2.91 -8.57 -13.00
N LEU A 212 3.02 -9.64 -13.77
CA LEU A 212 3.97 -10.73 -13.60
C LEU A 212 4.91 -10.86 -14.80
N ALA A 213 5.88 -11.76 -14.72
CA ALA A 213 6.82 -12.00 -15.81
C ALA A 213 6.07 -12.31 -17.11
N SER A 214 6.39 -11.56 -18.17
CA SER A 214 5.76 -11.72 -19.48
C SER A 214 6.06 -13.08 -20.10
N ILE A 215 5.12 -13.59 -20.89
CA ILE A 215 5.29 -14.80 -21.70
C ILE A 215 5.20 -14.37 -23.16
N ASP A 216 6.23 -14.66 -23.95
CA ASP A 216 6.32 -14.23 -25.35
C ASP A 216 6.05 -12.72 -25.55
N ALA A 217 6.60 -11.90 -24.63
CA ALA A 217 6.43 -10.44 -24.54
C ALA A 217 5.00 -9.95 -24.24
N ALA A 218 4.02 -10.84 -24.06
CA ALA A 218 2.67 -10.50 -23.65
C ALA A 218 2.57 -10.34 -22.12
N PRO A 219 1.76 -9.38 -21.63
CA PRO A 219 1.56 -9.18 -20.20
C PRO A 219 0.91 -10.41 -19.55
N SER A 220 1.55 -10.94 -18.51
CA SER A 220 0.97 -11.94 -17.62
C SER A 220 0.41 -11.22 -16.39
N LEU A 221 -0.86 -11.48 -16.07
CA LEU A 221 -1.58 -10.77 -15.01
C LEU A 221 -2.11 -11.76 -13.96
N LEU A 222 -1.95 -11.40 -12.70
CA LEU A 222 -2.68 -11.98 -11.58
C LEU A 222 -3.86 -11.05 -11.24
N THR A 223 -5.03 -11.47 -11.69
CA THR A 223 -6.27 -10.69 -11.62
C THR A 223 -6.99 -10.87 -10.29
N ILE A 224 -8.02 -10.05 -10.04
CA ILE A 224 -8.89 -10.19 -8.87
C ILE A 224 -9.55 -11.57 -8.83
N ASP A 225 -10.04 -12.06 -9.96
CA ASP A 225 -10.72 -13.36 -10.04
C ASP A 225 -9.75 -14.51 -9.74
N ASP A 226 -8.49 -14.42 -10.22
CA ASP A 226 -7.45 -15.39 -9.88
C ASP A 226 -7.21 -15.44 -8.37
N ILE A 227 -7.11 -14.27 -7.72
CA ILE A 227 -6.84 -14.18 -6.28
C ILE A 227 -8.04 -14.69 -5.47
N GLN A 228 -9.26 -14.28 -5.82
CA GLN A 228 -10.48 -14.66 -5.11
C GLN A 228 -10.81 -16.15 -5.23
N ALA A 229 -10.33 -16.82 -6.27
CA ALA A 229 -10.46 -18.27 -6.42
C ALA A 229 -9.54 -19.06 -5.46
N LEU A 230 -8.57 -18.42 -4.81
CA LEU A 230 -7.65 -19.05 -3.88
C LEU A 230 -8.22 -19.13 -2.46
N ASN A 231 -7.69 -20.06 -1.68
CA ASN A 231 -7.87 -20.13 -0.23
C ASN A 231 -6.50 -19.96 0.42
N LEU A 232 -6.19 -18.74 0.84
CA LEU A 232 -4.89 -18.35 1.34
C LEU A 232 -4.82 -18.50 2.86
N ASN A 233 -3.65 -18.94 3.32
CA ASN A 233 -3.29 -19.00 4.74
C ASN A 233 -2.31 -17.89 5.15
N ALA A 234 -2.16 -16.87 4.30
CA ALA A 234 -1.31 -15.72 4.61
C ALA A 234 -1.96 -14.83 5.68
N GLU A 235 -1.17 -14.36 6.63
CA GLU A 235 -1.57 -13.36 7.63
C GLU A 235 -1.46 -11.92 7.11
N LEU A 236 -0.63 -11.71 6.10
CA LEU A 236 -0.29 -10.41 5.55
C LEU A 236 -0.01 -10.49 4.05
N ALA A 237 -0.62 -9.58 3.29
CA ALA A 237 -0.25 -9.29 1.92
C ALA A 237 0.24 -7.83 1.81
N ILE A 238 1.35 -7.61 1.13
CA ILE A 238 1.95 -6.30 0.88
C ILE A 238 1.96 -6.06 -0.62
N LEU A 239 1.29 -4.98 -1.03
CA LEU A 239 1.22 -4.51 -2.40
C LEU A 239 2.08 -3.24 -2.51
N SER A 240 3.39 -3.44 -2.62
CA SER A 240 4.41 -2.37 -2.71
C SER A 240 4.53 -1.86 -4.14
N PHE A 241 3.42 -1.34 -4.66
CA PHE A 241 3.36 -0.72 -5.99
C PHE A 241 2.15 0.21 -6.10
N ASP A 242 2.20 1.03 -7.13
CA ASP A 242 1.33 2.17 -7.31
C ASP A 242 -0.16 1.81 -7.39
N ASP A 243 -0.99 2.70 -6.82
CA ASP A 243 -2.45 2.70 -6.94
C ASP A 243 -3.15 1.40 -6.52
N THR A 244 -2.50 0.61 -5.64
CA THR A 244 -2.99 -0.69 -5.18
C THR A 244 -4.15 -0.61 -4.21
N ALA A 245 -4.28 0.49 -3.47
CA ALA A 245 -5.42 0.74 -2.59
C ALA A 245 -6.62 1.37 -3.34
N LEU A 246 -6.48 1.65 -4.64
CA LEU A 246 -7.55 2.25 -5.45
C LEU A 246 -8.39 1.18 -6.16
N GLY A 247 -9.59 1.59 -6.55
CA GLY A 247 -10.58 0.72 -7.17
C GLY A 247 -11.94 1.40 -7.23
N GLN A 248 -12.97 0.64 -7.58
CA GLN A 248 -14.32 1.18 -7.62
C GLN A 248 -14.85 1.35 -6.19
N ILE A 249 -15.12 2.60 -5.78
CA ILE A 249 -15.73 2.88 -4.48
C ILE A 249 -17.22 2.56 -4.55
N THR A 250 -17.69 1.71 -3.65
CA THR A 250 -19.09 1.33 -3.49
C THR A 250 -19.57 1.56 -2.06
N GLY A 251 -20.86 1.34 -1.79
CA GLY A 251 -21.40 1.41 -0.42
C GLY A 251 -20.73 0.43 0.55
N ASP A 252 -20.22 -0.70 0.03
CA ASP A 252 -19.57 -1.76 0.82
C ASP A 252 -18.03 -1.63 0.84
N GLY A 253 -17.52 -0.47 0.42
CA GLY A 253 -16.08 -0.17 0.35
C GLY A 253 -15.49 -0.24 -1.05
N VAL A 254 -14.15 -0.27 -1.11
CA VAL A 254 -13.40 -0.27 -2.36
C VAL A 254 -13.37 -1.68 -2.95
N ILE A 255 -13.83 -1.82 -4.20
CA ILE A 255 -13.61 -3.02 -5.00
C ILE A 255 -12.25 -2.88 -5.67
N GLY A 256 -11.26 -3.61 -5.15
CA GLY A 256 -9.89 -3.62 -5.67
C GLY A 256 -9.06 -4.77 -5.10
N LEU A 257 -7.75 -4.75 -5.38
CA LEU A 257 -6.82 -5.79 -4.96
C LEU A 257 -6.88 -6.11 -3.45
N PRO A 258 -6.97 -5.14 -2.51
CA PRO A 258 -7.05 -5.46 -1.10
C PRO A 258 -8.28 -6.29 -0.74
N ARG A 259 -9.43 -6.00 -1.37
CA ARG A 259 -10.66 -6.78 -1.18
C ARG A 259 -10.53 -8.19 -1.75
N ALA A 260 -9.82 -8.37 -2.85
CA ALA A 260 -9.54 -9.70 -3.41
C ALA A 260 -8.73 -10.56 -2.43
N PHE A 261 -7.65 -10.03 -1.86
CA PHE A 261 -6.84 -10.74 -0.85
C PHE A 261 -7.62 -11.01 0.43
N MET A 262 -8.41 -10.05 0.92
CA MET A 262 -9.28 -10.26 2.08
C MET A 262 -10.31 -11.37 1.85
N ALA A 263 -10.94 -11.40 0.67
CA ALA A 263 -11.88 -12.45 0.29
C ALA A 263 -11.21 -13.82 0.15
N ALA A 264 -9.97 -13.86 -0.32
CA ALA A 264 -9.15 -15.07 -0.41
C ALA A 264 -8.63 -15.56 0.95
N GLY A 265 -8.87 -14.82 2.05
CA GLY A 265 -8.59 -15.25 3.42
C GLY A 265 -7.46 -14.50 4.13
N VAL A 266 -6.86 -13.48 3.52
CA VAL A 266 -5.78 -12.68 4.12
C VAL A 266 -6.35 -11.59 5.03
N PRO A 267 -6.08 -11.59 6.35
CA PRO A 267 -6.71 -10.67 7.29
C PRO A 267 -6.12 -9.26 7.28
N THR A 268 -4.93 -9.08 6.71
CA THR A 268 -4.21 -7.81 6.70
C THR A 268 -3.63 -7.56 5.32
N VAL A 269 -3.89 -6.38 4.76
CA VAL A 269 -3.29 -5.96 3.49
C VAL A 269 -2.67 -4.58 3.67
N ILE A 270 -1.41 -4.42 3.27
CA ILE A 270 -0.75 -3.12 3.11
C ILE A 270 -0.79 -2.77 1.62
N ALA A 271 -1.31 -1.59 1.29
CA ALA A 271 -1.45 -1.13 -0.08
C ALA A 271 -1.22 0.38 -0.17
N ALA A 272 -0.77 0.86 -1.32
CA ALA A 272 -0.46 2.25 -1.59
C ALA A 272 -1.66 3.00 -2.18
N LEU A 273 -1.96 4.19 -1.62
CA LEU A 273 -3.02 5.09 -2.09
C LEU A 273 -2.57 6.00 -3.26
N TRP A 274 -1.28 6.07 -3.55
CA TRP A 274 -0.69 6.85 -4.64
C TRP A 274 0.70 6.33 -4.99
N SER A 275 1.22 6.77 -6.14
CA SER A 275 2.58 6.45 -6.59
C SER A 275 3.67 7.03 -5.70
N VAL A 276 4.63 6.18 -5.33
CA VAL A 276 5.87 6.56 -4.64
C VAL A 276 7.06 6.18 -5.52
N ASN A 277 8.18 6.88 -5.37
CA ASN A 277 9.43 6.48 -6.04
C ASN A 277 9.82 5.05 -5.56
N ASP A 278 10.24 4.19 -6.48
CA ASP A 278 10.55 2.78 -6.21
C ASP A 278 11.73 2.60 -5.24
N ILE A 279 12.69 3.52 -5.21
CA ILE A 279 13.80 3.51 -4.24
C ILE A 279 13.29 3.90 -2.85
N SER A 280 12.48 4.94 -2.74
CA SER A 280 11.90 5.35 -1.44
C SER A 280 10.95 4.28 -0.88
N ALA A 281 10.24 3.55 -1.75
CA ALA A 281 9.42 2.41 -1.36
C ALA A 281 10.29 1.27 -0.81
N ALA A 282 11.42 0.97 -1.46
CA ALA A 282 12.37 -0.04 -1.00
C ALA A 282 12.90 0.25 0.41
N ASP A 283 13.30 1.50 0.68
CA ASP A 283 13.78 1.92 2.00
C ASP A 283 12.70 1.75 3.08
N LEU A 284 11.46 2.18 2.80
CA LEU A 284 10.33 2.05 3.71
C LEU A 284 10.01 0.58 3.98
N MET A 285 9.97 -0.27 2.96
CA MET A 285 9.62 -1.68 3.12
C MET A 285 10.71 -2.45 3.84
N LEU A 286 11.99 -2.15 3.59
CA LEU A 286 13.10 -2.77 4.31
C LEU A 286 13.03 -2.45 5.81
N GLU A 287 12.82 -1.18 6.16
CA GLU A 287 12.64 -0.78 7.56
C GLU A 287 11.38 -1.39 8.16
N PHE A 288 10.26 -1.43 7.42
CA PHE A 288 9.03 -2.11 7.84
C PHE A 288 9.30 -3.56 8.24
N TYR A 289 10.05 -4.33 7.45
CA TYR A 289 10.37 -5.72 7.79
C TYR A 289 11.32 -5.83 8.98
N HIS A 290 12.28 -4.92 9.12
CA HIS A 290 13.12 -4.85 10.33
C HIS A 290 12.30 -4.60 11.60
N GLN A 291 11.32 -3.70 11.53
CA GLN A 291 10.41 -3.43 12.65
C GLN A 291 9.44 -4.60 12.87
N LEU A 292 8.97 -5.27 11.81
CA LEU A 292 8.08 -6.42 11.91
C LEU A 292 8.74 -7.63 12.60
N GLN A 293 10.04 -7.85 12.37
CA GLN A 293 10.81 -8.88 13.09
C GLN A 293 10.93 -8.60 14.59
N GLN A 294 10.87 -7.33 15.01
CA GLN A 294 10.92 -6.91 16.42
C GLN A 294 9.53 -6.86 17.07
N ASN A 295 8.52 -6.49 16.29
CA ASN A 295 7.13 -6.36 16.70
C ASN A 295 6.22 -6.97 15.63
N SER A 296 5.58 -8.08 15.96
CA SER A 296 4.72 -8.82 15.01
C SER A 296 3.42 -8.10 14.63
N ASN A 297 3.21 -6.84 15.04
CA ASN A 297 2.06 -6.03 14.63
C ASN A 297 2.39 -5.18 13.39
N PRO A 298 1.80 -5.47 12.21
CA PRO A 298 2.10 -4.74 10.97
C PRO A 298 1.79 -3.25 11.02
N ALA A 299 0.73 -2.83 11.74
CA ALA A 299 0.38 -1.41 11.82
C ALA A 299 1.39 -0.62 12.66
N GLN A 300 2.01 -1.26 13.67
CA GLN A 300 3.11 -0.65 14.43
C GLN A 300 4.39 -0.60 13.61
N ALA A 301 4.74 -1.71 12.96
CA ALA A 301 5.93 -1.80 12.13
C ALA A 301 5.91 -0.74 11.03
N LEU A 302 4.77 -0.55 10.36
CA LEU A 302 4.62 0.45 9.30
C LEU A 302 4.66 1.90 9.84
N ARG A 303 4.16 2.12 11.05
CA ARG A 303 4.27 3.42 11.72
C ARG A 303 5.71 3.76 12.12
N GLN A 304 6.52 2.76 12.45
CA GLN A 304 7.88 2.94 12.95
C GLN A 304 8.91 3.09 11.82
N ALA A 305 8.67 2.42 10.69
CA ALA A 305 9.35 2.69 9.44
C ALA A 305 9.17 4.17 9.04
#